data_AF-A0A925MRR4-F1
#
_entry.id   AF-A0A925MRR4-F1
#
_cell.length_a   1.000
_cell.length_b   1.000
_cell.length_c   1.000
_cell.angle_alpha   90.00
_cell.angle_beta   90.00
_cell.angle_gamma   90.00
#
_symmetry.space_group_name_H-M   'P 1'
#
loop_
_entity.id
_entity.type
_entity.pdbx_description
1 polymer ?
#
loop_
_entity_poly.entity_id
_entity_poly.type
_entity_poly.pdbx_seq_one_letter_code
_entity_poly.pdbx_strand_id
1 'polypeptide(L)'
;MSQTLTQIMHASSLDTILIAGRAGALLVGFLLLAWSLSRWRRAVQRDTQRVFEQLDLVRGELLIIKEVLHEAAHRAEKADNEARLTPPTTNSVGRGYEIAARMARTGSSKEELIRSCGITLHEAELLIKLHCRPVAQSAVAVSRVQNVVTDNTGKAHATQPHANAKSHTTPRLETPQPSSASIPQIKRKVSSRLVAVG
;
A
#
# COMPACT_ATOMS: atom_id res chain seq x y z
N MET A 1 77.53 -26.55 -22.97
CA MET A 1 76.78 -26.81 -21.72
C MET A 1 76.54 -25.56 -20.87
N SER A 2 77.27 -24.46 -21.04
CA SER A 2 77.08 -23.24 -20.22
C SER A 2 75.84 -22.39 -20.57
N GLN A 3 75.28 -22.55 -21.77
CA GLN A 3 74.13 -21.75 -22.24
C GLN A 3 72.79 -22.13 -21.59
N THR A 4 72.64 -23.38 -21.13
CA THR A 4 71.39 -23.83 -20.49
C THR A 4 71.26 -23.28 -19.06
N LEU A 5 72.38 -23.07 -18.37
CA LEU A 5 72.41 -22.59 -16.99
C LEU A 5 71.93 -21.13 -16.90
N THR A 6 72.33 -20.28 -17.85
CA THR A 6 71.87 -18.89 -17.94
C THR A 6 70.39 -18.76 -18.32
N GLN A 7 69.84 -19.73 -19.04
CA GLN A 7 68.43 -19.73 -19.44
C GLN A 7 67.50 -20.07 -18.26
N ILE A 8 67.92 -20.99 -17.39
CA ILE A 8 67.14 -21.39 -16.21
C ILE A 8 67.06 -20.24 -15.19
N MET A 9 68.13 -19.46 -15.01
CA MET A 9 68.14 -18.32 -14.08
C MET A 9 67.18 -17.19 -14.51
N HIS A 10 67.09 -16.89 -15.81
CA HIS A 10 66.17 -15.88 -16.31
C HIS A 10 64.70 -16.32 -16.17
N ALA A 11 64.38 -17.59 -16.44
CA ALA A 11 63.03 -18.11 -16.30
C ALA A 11 62.53 -18.01 -14.84
N SER A 12 63.35 -18.39 -13.85
CA SER A 12 62.97 -18.29 -12.44
C SER A 12 62.78 -16.86 -11.94
N SER A 13 63.51 -15.89 -12.50
CA SER A 13 63.36 -14.47 -12.13
C SER A 13 62.01 -13.90 -12.56
N LEU A 14 61.50 -14.29 -13.73
CA LEU A 14 60.22 -13.82 -14.26
C LEU A 14 59.04 -14.36 -13.45
N ASP A 15 59.06 -15.64 -13.09
CA ASP A 15 58.01 -16.25 -12.26
C ASP A 15 57.93 -15.59 -10.89
N THR A 16 59.09 -15.27 -10.29
CA THR A 16 59.16 -14.60 -9.00
C THR A 16 58.55 -13.19 -9.06
N ILE A 17 58.85 -12.43 -10.12
CA ILE A 17 58.28 -11.09 -10.33
C ILE A 17 56.76 -11.17 -10.55
N LEU A 18 56.27 -12.15 -11.31
CA LEU A 18 54.84 -12.38 -11.55
C LEU A 18 54.09 -12.72 -10.26
N ILE A 19 54.63 -13.62 -9.45
CA ILE A 19 54.04 -14.01 -8.15
C ILE A 19 54.04 -12.81 -7.18
N ALA A 20 55.17 -12.10 -7.08
CA ALA A 20 55.28 -10.91 -6.24
C ALA A 20 54.32 -9.80 -6.67
N GLY A 21 54.19 -9.57 -7.98
CA GLY A 21 53.25 -8.61 -8.54
C GLY A 21 51.80 -8.96 -8.24
N ARG A 22 51.42 -10.23 -8.37
CA ARG A 22 50.07 -10.70 -8.04
C ARG A 22 49.76 -10.56 -6.55
N ALA A 23 50.70 -10.92 -5.68
CA ALA A 23 50.54 -10.74 -4.24
C ALA A 23 50.39 -9.25 -3.86
N GLY A 24 51.20 -8.37 -4.46
CA GLY A 24 51.10 -6.93 -4.29
C GLY A 24 49.74 -6.38 -4.73
N ALA A 25 49.26 -6.78 -5.91
CA ALA A 25 47.95 -6.37 -6.42
C ALA A 25 46.80 -6.79 -5.49
N LEU A 26 46.87 -8.01 -4.92
CA LEU A 26 45.88 -8.49 -3.96
C LEU A 26 45.91 -7.69 -2.65
N LEU A 27 47.10 -7.37 -2.13
CA LEU A 27 47.23 -6.55 -0.92
C LEU A 27 46.66 -5.15 -1.12
N VAL A 28 46.96 -4.51 -2.26
CA VAL A 28 46.40 -3.20 -2.60
C VAL A 28 44.88 -3.27 -2.74
N GLY A 29 44.36 -4.28 -3.46
CA GLY A 29 42.92 -4.49 -3.59
C GLY A 29 42.22 -4.69 -2.25
N PHE A 30 42.84 -5.49 -1.37
CA PHE A 30 42.33 -5.73 -0.02
C PHE A 30 42.32 -4.46 0.83
N LEU A 31 43.38 -3.64 0.78
CA LEU A 31 43.44 -2.37 1.50
C LEU A 31 42.39 -1.37 1.00
N LEU A 32 42.19 -1.27 -0.31
CA LEU A 32 41.15 -0.42 -0.89
C LEU A 32 39.75 -0.88 -0.49
N LEU A 33 39.51 -2.20 -0.50
CA LEU A 33 38.23 -2.76 -0.06
C LEU A 33 38.00 -2.51 1.44
N ALA A 34 38.99 -2.75 2.29
CA ALA A 34 38.91 -2.48 3.72
C ALA A 34 38.67 -0.99 4.01
N TRP A 35 39.31 -0.10 3.25
CA TRP A 35 39.12 1.34 3.36
C TRP A 35 37.72 1.78 2.90
N SER A 36 37.25 1.24 1.76
CA SER A 36 35.91 1.47 1.24
C SER A 36 34.83 1.02 2.23
N LEU A 37 34.96 -0.21 2.76
CA LEU A 37 34.07 -0.75 3.78
C LEU A 37 34.10 0.08 5.07
N SER A 38 35.27 0.53 5.51
CA SER A 38 35.40 1.40 6.67
C SER A 38 34.69 2.74 6.48
N ARG A 39 34.77 3.33 5.27
CA ARG A 39 34.05 4.55 4.92
C ARG A 39 32.54 4.30 4.85
N TRP A 40 32.11 3.17 4.28
CA TRP A 40 30.70 2.81 4.17
C TRP A 40 30.07 2.51 5.54
N ARG A 41 30.76 1.80 6.43
CA ARG A 41 30.28 1.54 7.80
C ARG A 41 29.93 2.83 8.53
N ARG A 42 30.72 3.89 8.36
CA ARG A 42 30.43 5.21 8.96
C ARG A 42 29.17 5.87 8.38
N ALA A 43 28.83 5.61 7.12
CA ALA A 43 27.58 6.08 6.54
C ALA A 43 26.39 5.27 7.07
N VAL A 44 26.50 3.93 7.08
CA VAL A 44 25.46 3.02 7.57
C VAL A 44 25.11 3.29 9.03
N GLN A 45 26.09 3.59 9.89
CA GLN A 45 25.83 3.91 11.30
C GLN A 45 24.87 5.10 11.48
N ARG A 46 24.95 6.11 10.60
CA ARG A 46 24.04 7.26 10.66
C ARG A 46 22.63 6.90 10.22
N ASP A 47 22.50 6.05 9.21
CA ASP A 47 21.21 5.59 8.73
C ASP A 47 20.53 4.67 9.75
N THR A 48 21.28 3.76 10.38
CA THR A 48 20.74 2.91 11.45
C THR A 48 20.24 3.72 12.63
N GLN A 49 20.93 4.80 12.99
CA GLN A 49 20.50 5.68 14.08
C GLN A 49 19.14 6.32 13.78
N ARG A 50 18.93 6.78 12.55
CA ARG A 50 17.63 7.35 12.13
C ARG A 50 16.52 6.31 12.13
N VAL A 51 16.81 5.07 11.73
CA VAL A 51 15.83 3.98 11.76
C VAL A 51 15.44 3.65 13.21
N PHE A 52 16.40 3.64 14.15
CA PHE A 52 16.08 3.44 15.57
C PHE A 52 15.23 4.58 16.14
N GLU A 53 15.53 5.83 15.80
CA GLU A 53 14.70 6.98 16.19
C GLU A 53 13.25 6.85 15.69
N GLN A 54 13.07 6.42 14.44
CA GLN A 54 11.74 6.16 13.89
C GLN A 54 11.04 4.99 14.58
N LEU A 55 11.78 3.92 14.87
CA LEU A 55 11.24 2.74 15.54
C LEU A 55 10.78 3.04 16.97
N ASP A 56 11.53 3.86 17.70
CA ASP A 56 11.18 4.30 19.05
C ASP A 56 9.93 5.20 19.04
N LEU A 57 9.78 6.06 18.03
CA LEU A 57 8.58 6.88 17.86
C LEU A 57 7.33 6.02 17.61
N VAL A 58 7.42 5.06 16.68
CA VAL A 58 6.31 4.12 16.39
C VAL A 58 6.00 3.26 17.61
N ARG A 59 7.01 2.84 18.36
CA ARG A 59 6.80 2.07 19.60
C ARG A 59 6.08 2.90 20.66
N GLY A 60 6.40 4.20 20.76
CA GLY A 60 5.67 5.14 21.62
C GLY A 60 4.20 5.26 21.22
N GLU A 61 3.91 5.43 19.93
CA GLU A 61 2.54 5.51 19.42
C GLU A 61 1.76 4.22 19.70
N LEU A 62 2.38 3.06 19.53
CA LEU A 62 1.76 1.76 19.84
C LEU A 62 1.37 1.63 21.33
N LEU A 63 2.18 2.17 22.24
CA LEU A 63 1.85 2.17 23.67
C LEU A 63 0.66 3.08 23.97
N ILE A 64 0.57 4.25 23.30
CA ILE A 64 -0.57 5.15 23.42
C ILE A 64 -1.84 4.48 22.88
N ILE A 65 -1.76 3.85 21.70
CA ILE A 65 -2.89 3.12 21.11
C ILE A 65 -3.33 1.98 22.04
N LYS A 66 -2.38 1.27 22.65
CA LYS A 66 -2.68 0.22 23.63
C LYS A 66 -3.43 0.77 24.84
N GLU A 67 -3.04 1.92 25.36
CA GLU A 67 -3.72 2.56 26.49
C GLU A 67 -5.14 2.98 26.12
N VAL A 68 -5.30 3.63 24.96
CA VAL A 68 -6.63 4.02 24.44
C VAL A 68 -7.51 2.79 24.21
N LEU A 69 -6.94 1.72 23.66
CA LEU A 69 -7.67 0.48 23.42
C LEU A 69 -8.07 -0.21 24.73
N HIS A 70 -7.20 -0.20 25.74
CA HIS A 70 -7.50 -0.74 27.06
C HIS A 70 -8.61 0.05 27.76
N GLU A 71 -8.58 1.38 27.68
CA GLU A 71 -9.66 2.22 28.21
C GLU A 71 -10.98 2.04 27.44
N ALA A 72 -10.91 1.93 26.12
CA ALA A 72 -12.08 1.65 25.29
C ALA A 72 -12.68 0.27 25.59
N ALA A 73 -11.84 -0.76 25.77
CA ALA A 73 -12.26 -2.10 26.18
C ALA A 73 -12.95 -2.07 27.54
N HIS A 74 -12.37 -1.37 28.52
CA HIS A 74 -12.98 -1.23 29.86
C HIS A 74 -14.31 -0.47 29.84
N ARG A 75 -14.46 0.55 28.97
CA ARG A 75 -15.76 1.21 28.76
C ARG A 75 -16.77 0.30 28.07
N ALA A 76 -16.33 -0.51 27.10
CA ALA A 76 -17.19 -1.48 26.44
C ALA A 76 -17.68 -2.56 27.43
N GLU A 77 -16.82 -3.08 28.31
CA GLU A 77 -17.21 -4.01 29.38
C GLU A 77 -18.19 -3.39 30.37
N LYS A 78 -18.02 -2.12 30.73
CA LYS A 78 -19.00 -1.39 31.56
C LYS A 78 -20.34 -1.24 30.84
N ALA A 79 -20.33 -0.85 29.57
CA ALA A 79 -21.54 -0.73 28.77
C ALA A 79 -22.24 -2.09 28.58
N ASP A 80 -21.51 -3.18 28.42
CA ASP A 80 -22.06 -4.53 28.32
C ASP A 80 -22.67 -5.01 29.65
N ASN A 81 -22.02 -4.71 30.78
CA ASN A 81 -22.57 -4.98 32.10
C ASN A 81 -23.83 -4.14 32.41
N GLU A 82 -23.89 -2.89 31.98
CA GLU A 82 -25.07 -2.01 32.10
C GLU A 82 -26.20 -2.45 31.15
N ALA A 83 -25.85 -2.86 29.92
CA ALA A 83 -26.76 -3.46 28.95
C ALA A 83 -27.22 -4.88 29.34
N ARG A 84 -26.60 -5.52 30.34
CA ARG A 84 -27.10 -6.74 30.99
C ARG A 84 -28.15 -6.45 32.06
N LEU A 85 -28.13 -5.25 32.64
CA LEU A 85 -29.08 -4.78 33.65
C LEU A 85 -30.32 -4.10 33.01
N THR A 86 -30.24 -3.73 31.74
CA THR A 86 -31.38 -3.32 30.91
C THR A 86 -31.68 -4.40 29.86
N PRO A 87 -32.94 -4.66 29.50
CA PRO A 87 -33.25 -5.73 28.53
C PRO A 87 -32.56 -5.44 27.18
N PRO A 88 -31.94 -6.46 26.56
CA PRO A 88 -30.94 -6.28 25.52
C PRO A 88 -31.53 -5.65 24.25
N THR A 89 -31.05 -4.46 23.90
CA THR A 89 -31.04 -3.97 22.51
C THR A 89 -29.68 -4.33 21.90
N THR A 90 -29.44 -5.63 21.78
CA THR A 90 -28.34 -6.17 20.98
C THR A 90 -28.51 -5.73 19.53
N ASN A 91 -27.39 -5.58 18.81
CA ASN A 91 -27.28 -5.43 17.34
C ASN A 91 -26.87 -4.04 16.82
N SER A 92 -25.83 -3.38 17.34
CA SER A 92 -25.25 -2.22 16.62
C SER A 92 -24.65 -2.62 15.25
N VAL A 93 -23.98 -3.78 15.18
CA VAL A 93 -23.46 -4.37 13.93
C VAL A 93 -24.60 -4.87 13.03
N GLY A 94 -25.65 -5.45 13.61
CA GLY A 94 -26.85 -5.83 12.85
C GLY A 94 -27.66 -4.63 12.34
N ARG A 95 -27.69 -3.52 13.08
CA ARG A 95 -28.43 -2.30 12.71
C ARG A 95 -27.86 -1.65 11.46
N GLY A 96 -26.53 -1.62 11.30
CA GLY A 96 -25.88 -1.15 10.07
C GLY A 96 -26.29 -2.01 8.86
N TYR A 97 -26.39 -3.33 9.06
CA TYR A 97 -26.79 -4.28 8.04
C TYR A 97 -28.29 -4.16 7.68
N GLU A 98 -29.17 -3.96 8.67
CA GLU A 98 -30.61 -3.73 8.46
C GLU A 98 -30.88 -2.43 7.69
N ILE A 99 -30.16 -1.36 8.02
CA ILE A 99 -30.24 -0.09 7.29
C ILE A 99 -29.73 -0.26 5.86
N ALA A 100 -28.57 -0.93 5.69
CA ALA A 100 -28.02 -1.24 4.36
C ALA A 100 -28.99 -2.08 3.51
N ALA A 101 -29.66 -3.06 4.12
CA ALA A 101 -30.66 -3.89 3.44
C ALA A 101 -31.89 -3.08 3.01
N ARG A 102 -32.35 -2.10 3.81
CA ARG A 102 -33.42 -1.18 3.41
C ARG A 102 -32.99 -0.27 2.27
N MET A 103 -31.79 0.30 2.34
CA MET A 103 -31.22 1.13 1.27
C MET A 103 -31.02 0.35 -0.05
N ALA A 104 -30.58 -0.90 0.04
CA ALA A 104 -30.46 -1.78 -1.13
C ALA A 104 -31.83 -2.04 -1.79
N ARG A 105 -32.90 -2.22 -0.99
CA ARG A 105 -34.28 -2.40 -1.51
C ARG A 105 -34.83 -1.15 -2.17
N THR A 106 -34.43 0.04 -1.72
CA THR A 106 -34.80 1.32 -2.35
C THR A 106 -33.96 1.65 -3.58
N GLY A 107 -32.98 0.82 -3.93
CA GLY A 107 -32.14 0.98 -5.12
C GLY A 107 -30.93 1.90 -4.94
N SER A 108 -30.47 2.13 -3.71
CA SER A 108 -29.25 2.91 -3.46
C SER A 108 -28.02 2.25 -4.08
N SER A 109 -27.07 3.09 -4.52
CA SER A 109 -25.84 2.64 -5.16
C SER A 109 -24.88 1.98 -4.16
N LYS A 110 -24.00 1.08 -4.65
CA LYS A 110 -23.01 0.37 -3.80
C LYS A 110 -22.10 1.35 -3.04
N GLU A 111 -21.70 2.45 -3.67
CA GLU A 111 -20.87 3.49 -3.06
C GLU A 111 -21.59 4.19 -1.89
N GLU A 112 -22.90 4.40 -2.01
CA GLU A 112 -23.73 5.04 -1.00
C GLU A 112 -23.94 4.13 0.21
N LEU A 113 -24.08 2.82 0.00
CA LEU A 113 -24.15 1.82 1.07
C LEU A 113 -22.82 1.75 1.86
N ILE A 114 -21.68 1.74 1.18
CA ILE A 114 -20.36 1.72 1.83
C ILE A 114 -20.18 2.98 2.68
N ARG A 115 -20.51 4.15 2.13
CA ARG A 115 -20.36 5.43 2.83
C ARG A 115 -21.31 5.57 4.02
N SER A 116 -22.56 5.11 3.90
CA SER A 116 -23.61 5.34 4.90
C SER A 116 -23.64 4.27 6.00
N CYS A 117 -23.31 3.02 5.66
CA CYS A 117 -23.43 1.89 6.57
C CYS A 117 -22.07 1.33 7.02
N GLY A 118 -20.95 1.81 6.46
CA GLY A 118 -19.60 1.38 6.86
C GLY A 118 -19.29 -0.07 6.50
N ILE A 119 -20.00 -0.63 5.52
CA ILE A 119 -19.83 -2.03 5.07
C ILE A 119 -18.77 -2.13 3.97
N THR A 120 -18.20 -3.31 3.80
CA THR A 120 -17.20 -3.56 2.76
C THR A 120 -17.82 -3.58 1.35
N LEU A 121 -16.99 -3.36 0.33
CA LEU A 121 -17.44 -3.36 -1.07
C LEU A 121 -18.09 -4.70 -1.47
N HIS A 122 -17.55 -5.81 -0.97
CA HIS A 122 -18.07 -7.14 -1.26
C HIS A 122 -19.44 -7.38 -0.60
N GLU A 123 -19.64 -6.91 0.64
CA GLU A 123 -20.93 -6.99 1.34
C GLU A 123 -21.99 -6.13 0.65
N ALA A 124 -21.64 -4.93 0.20
CA ALA A 124 -22.55 -4.06 -0.54
C ALA A 124 -23.00 -4.71 -1.86
N GLU A 125 -22.08 -5.36 -2.59
CA GLU A 125 -22.40 -6.09 -3.83
C GLU A 125 -23.35 -7.27 -3.57
N LEU A 126 -23.11 -8.01 -2.49
CA LEU A 126 -23.96 -9.14 -2.09
C LEU A 126 -25.37 -8.67 -1.71
N LEU A 127 -25.49 -7.57 -0.95
CA LEU A 127 -26.78 -7.00 -0.55
C LEU A 127 -27.61 -6.53 -1.75
N ILE A 128 -26.98 -5.91 -2.74
CA ILE A 128 -27.66 -5.50 -3.98
C ILE A 128 -28.11 -6.73 -4.76
N LYS A 129 -27.27 -7.75 -4.91
CA LYS A 129 -27.64 -9.00 -5.60
C LYS A 129 -28.80 -9.73 -4.92
N LEU A 130 -28.84 -9.73 -3.58
CA LEU A 130 -29.84 -10.44 -2.79
C LEU A 130 -31.17 -9.68 -2.73
N HIS A 131 -31.14 -8.36 -2.56
CA HIS A 131 -32.34 -7.54 -2.32
C HIS A 131 -32.83 -6.76 -3.53
N CYS A 132 -31.96 -6.46 -4.50
CA CYS A 132 -32.30 -5.87 -5.78
C CYS A 132 -32.44 -6.98 -6.83
N ARG A 133 -33.05 -8.13 -6.46
CA ARG A 133 -33.42 -9.16 -7.42
C ARG A 133 -34.29 -8.49 -8.48
N PRO A 134 -33.89 -8.47 -9.75
CA PRO A 134 -34.67 -7.82 -10.79
C PRO A 134 -36.05 -8.46 -10.82
N VAL A 135 -37.09 -7.66 -10.54
CA VAL A 135 -38.50 -7.99 -10.73
C VAL A 135 -38.79 -8.33 -12.22
N ALA A 136 -37.78 -8.31 -13.10
CA ALA A 136 -37.84 -8.86 -14.45
C ALA A 136 -38.27 -10.34 -14.52
N GLN A 137 -38.08 -11.16 -13.47
CA GLN A 137 -38.59 -12.54 -13.48
C GLN A 137 -40.04 -12.69 -13.01
N SER A 138 -40.61 -11.70 -12.30
CA SER A 138 -42.04 -11.72 -11.93
C SER A 138 -42.91 -11.11 -13.03
N ALA A 139 -42.38 -10.16 -13.82
CA ALA A 139 -43.03 -9.65 -15.02
C ALA A 139 -43.08 -10.67 -16.18
N VAL A 140 -42.17 -11.66 -16.23
CA VAL A 140 -42.21 -12.76 -17.21
C VAL A 140 -43.20 -13.86 -16.80
N ALA A 141 -43.48 -14.05 -15.51
CA ALA A 141 -44.56 -14.94 -15.05
C ALA A 141 -45.96 -14.33 -15.29
N VAL A 142 -46.08 -13.00 -15.27
CA VAL A 142 -47.35 -12.29 -15.55
C VAL A 142 -47.53 -11.99 -17.05
N SER A 143 -46.45 -11.76 -17.82
CA SER A 143 -46.54 -11.57 -19.28
C SER A 143 -46.81 -12.86 -20.06
N ARG A 144 -46.60 -14.05 -19.46
CA ARG A 144 -46.92 -15.32 -20.13
C ARG A 144 -48.42 -15.61 -20.19
N VAL A 145 -49.24 -14.90 -19.41
CA VAL A 145 -50.70 -14.99 -19.48
C VAL A 145 -51.30 -13.94 -20.43
N GLN A 146 -50.55 -12.88 -20.76
CA GLN A 146 -51.06 -11.76 -21.56
C GLN A 146 -50.67 -11.81 -23.05
N ASN A 147 -49.68 -12.63 -23.41
CA ASN A 147 -49.18 -12.74 -24.78
C ASN A 147 -49.95 -13.69 -25.72
N VAL A 148 -51.16 -14.14 -25.35
CA VAL A 148 -52.04 -14.93 -26.25
C VAL A 148 -53.11 -14.05 -26.94
N VAL A 149 -53.23 -12.77 -26.58
CA VAL A 149 -54.39 -11.93 -26.99
C VAL A 149 -54.01 -10.76 -27.93
N THR A 150 -52.78 -10.69 -28.44
CA THR A 150 -52.41 -9.60 -29.37
C THR A 150 -51.62 -10.09 -30.58
N ASP A 151 -52.14 -11.14 -31.24
CA ASP A 151 -51.89 -11.41 -32.66
C ASP A 151 -53.08 -10.85 -33.47
N ASN A 152 -53.01 -9.60 -33.91
CA ASN A 152 -53.62 -9.07 -35.16
C ASN A 152 -53.81 -7.56 -35.13
N THR A 153 -52.76 -6.80 -35.45
CA THR A 153 -52.80 -5.57 -36.27
C THR A 153 -51.35 -5.12 -36.37
N GLY A 154 -50.67 -5.13 -37.51
CA GLY A 154 -51.10 -4.51 -38.76
C GLY A 154 -50.07 -3.42 -39.12
N LYS A 155 -48.96 -3.86 -39.72
CA LYS A 155 -48.26 -3.30 -40.90
C LYS A 155 -48.00 -1.77 -41.02
N ALA A 156 -46.75 -1.49 -41.42
CA ALA A 156 -46.16 -0.24 -41.99
C ALA A 156 -45.86 0.87 -40.95
N HIS A 157 -44.72 1.54 -40.96
CA HIS A 157 -43.99 2.08 -42.11
C HIS A 157 -42.52 2.37 -41.73
N ALA A 158 -41.63 2.26 -42.72
CA ALA A 158 -40.20 2.53 -42.60
C ALA A 158 -39.90 4.03 -42.46
N THR A 159 -38.75 4.37 -41.86
CA THR A 159 -37.77 5.37 -42.34
C THR A 159 -36.60 5.44 -41.35
N GLN A 160 -35.44 4.90 -41.77
CA GLN A 160 -34.07 5.19 -41.28
C GLN A 160 -33.58 6.49 -41.97
N PRO A 161 -32.34 6.99 -41.76
CA PRO A 161 -31.49 7.14 -40.58
C PRO A 161 -30.99 8.61 -40.43
N HIS A 162 -30.39 9.03 -39.31
CA HIS A 162 -29.35 10.07 -39.35
C HIS A 162 -28.37 9.96 -38.18
N ALA A 163 -27.10 9.83 -38.55
CA ALA A 163 -25.93 9.85 -37.69
C ALA A 163 -25.72 11.23 -37.06
N ASN A 164 -25.24 11.29 -35.81
CA ASN A 164 -24.39 12.40 -35.39
C ASN A 164 -23.43 11.99 -34.28
N ALA A 165 -22.15 12.15 -34.59
CA ALA A 165 -21.01 12.04 -33.71
C ALA A 165 -20.78 13.38 -32.99
N LYS A 166 -20.35 13.34 -31.71
CA LYS A 166 -19.55 14.37 -31.00
C LYS A 166 -19.45 13.94 -29.52
N SER A 167 -18.34 13.42 -29.02
CA SER A 167 -17.10 14.09 -28.56
C SER A 167 -17.30 15.02 -27.36
N HIS A 168 -16.47 14.84 -26.32
CA HIS A 168 -16.23 15.65 -25.09
C HIS A 168 -16.56 14.88 -23.80
N THR A 169 -15.79 14.86 -22.71
CA THR A 169 -14.48 15.44 -22.33
C THR A 169 -14.03 14.67 -21.09
N THR A 170 -12.75 14.30 -21.05
CA THR A 170 -12.08 13.71 -19.89
C THR A 170 -11.63 14.83 -18.93
N PRO A 171 -12.05 14.87 -17.66
CA PRO A 171 -11.38 15.71 -16.67
C PRO A 171 -10.11 15.01 -16.18
N ARG A 172 -8.97 15.57 -16.57
CA ARG A 172 -7.63 15.27 -16.09
C ARG A 172 -7.51 15.78 -14.65
N LEU A 173 -7.47 14.85 -13.68
CA LEU A 173 -7.21 15.15 -12.28
C LEU A 173 -5.73 15.50 -12.11
N GLU A 174 -5.44 16.78 -11.85
CA GLU A 174 -4.12 17.26 -11.51
C GLU A 174 -3.65 16.67 -10.17
N THR A 175 -2.49 16.04 -10.20
CA THR A 175 -1.72 15.62 -9.03
C THR A 175 -1.12 16.87 -8.37
N PRO A 176 -1.40 17.16 -7.10
CA PRO A 176 -0.74 18.26 -6.40
C PRO A 176 0.75 17.94 -6.20
N GLN A 177 1.59 18.77 -6.79
CA GLN A 177 3.03 18.81 -6.60
C GLN A 177 3.35 19.24 -5.15
N PRO A 178 4.10 18.46 -4.35
CA PRO A 178 4.61 18.95 -3.08
C PRO A 178 5.76 19.92 -3.34
N SER A 179 5.45 21.21 -3.15
CA SER A 179 6.38 22.33 -3.07
C SER A 179 7.52 21.99 -2.10
N SER A 180 8.73 21.94 -2.67
CA SER A 180 10.01 21.83 -1.98
C SER A 180 10.30 23.13 -1.21
N ALA A 181 9.64 23.29 -0.07
CA ALA A 181 10.00 24.30 0.91
C ALA A 181 11.40 23.97 1.45
N SER A 182 12.34 24.82 1.05
CA SER A 182 13.75 24.79 1.40
C SER A 182 13.94 24.95 2.91
N ILE A 183 14.37 23.89 3.59
CA ILE A 183 14.80 23.95 4.99
C ILE A 183 16.22 24.53 5.00
N PRO A 184 16.48 25.67 5.67
CA PRO A 184 17.82 26.21 5.79
C PRO A 184 18.71 25.29 6.63
N GLN A 185 19.78 24.81 5.99
CA GLN A 185 20.89 24.08 6.60
C GLN A 185 21.54 24.94 7.69
N ILE A 186 21.18 24.70 8.95
CA ILE A 186 21.90 25.23 10.10
C ILE A 186 23.24 24.51 10.17
N LYS A 187 24.28 25.11 9.56
CA LYS A 187 25.69 24.76 9.75
C LYS A 187 26.08 24.96 11.21
N ARG A 188 25.84 23.95 12.06
CA ARG A 188 26.52 23.86 13.36
C ARG A 188 27.97 23.45 13.14
N LYS A 189 28.82 24.48 13.06
CA LYS A 189 30.27 24.42 13.15
C LYS A 189 30.63 23.99 14.58
N VAL A 190 30.56 22.70 14.89
CA VAL A 190 31.07 22.19 16.17
C VAL A 190 32.57 22.02 16.04
N SER A 191 33.25 23.01 16.59
CA SER A 191 34.68 23.16 16.73
C SER A 191 35.30 21.90 17.36
N SER A 192 36.27 21.34 16.64
CA SER A 192 37.29 20.46 17.18
C SER A 192 37.98 21.14 18.36
N ARG A 193 37.90 20.54 19.54
CA ARG A 193 38.91 20.60 20.60
C ARG A 193 39.19 19.14 20.94
N LEU A 194 40.26 18.56 20.41
CA LEU A 194 41.59 18.63 21.01
C LEU A 194 41.52 18.23 22.49
N VAL A 195 41.51 16.93 22.74
CA VAL A 195 41.93 16.35 24.01
C VAL A 195 42.97 15.30 23.66
N ALA A 196 44.22 15.77 23.62
CA ALA A 196 45.39 14.95 23.88
C ALA A 196 45.59 14.99 25.40
N VAL A 197 45.36 13.87 26.08
CA VAL A 197 45.90 13.56 27.41
C VAL A 197 46.02 12.03 27.42
N GLY A 198 47.24 11.52 27.34
CA GLY A 198 47.83 10.76 28.45
C GLY A 198 47.93 9.28 28.07
#